data_AF-A0A6A3JYK8-F1
#
_entry.id   AF-A0A6A3JYK8-F1
#
_cell.length_a   1.000
_cell.length_b   1.000
_cell.length_c   1.000
_cell.angle_alpha   90.00
_cell.angle_beta   90.00
_cell.angle_gamma   90.00
#
_symmetry.space_group_name_H-M   'P 1'
#
loop_
_entity.id
_entity.type
_entity.pdbx_description
1 polymer ?
#
loop_
_entity_poly.entity_id
_entity_poly.type
_entity_poly.pdbx_seq_one_letter_code
_entity_poly.pdbx_strand_id
1 'polypeptide(L)' 'MCDASDFAVGCALMQFDDEGRERVESYQSRQINPAERNYPVHDKALLAMQYKFRVYLLGEQTFAV' A
#
# COMPACT_ATOMS: atom_id res chain seq x y z
N MET A 1 1.54 -7.85 -0.47
CA MET A 1 0.27 -7.86 -1.24
C MET A 1 -0.38 -6.47 -1.20
N CYS A 2 -1.22 -6.09 -2.17
CA CYS A 2 -2.05 -4.88 -2.10
C CYS A 2 -3.50 -5.22 -2.45
N ASP A 3 -4.44 -4.54 -1.80
CA ASP A 3 -5.88 -4.66 -2.01
C ASP A 3 -6.52 -3.28 -2.02
N ALA A 4 -7.63 -3.14 -2.75
CA ALA A 4 -8.35 -1.89 -2.89
C ALA A 4 -9.85 -2.12 -2.90
N SER A 5 -10.55 -1.29 -2.13
CA SER A 5 -12.01 -1.16 -2.15
C SER A 5 -12.40 0.21 -2.71
N ASP A 6 -13.71 0.48 -2.80
CA ASP A 6 -14.20 1.81 -3.18
C ASP A 6 -13.95 2.89 -2.12
N PHE A 7 -13.56 2.51 -0.91
CA PHE A 7 -13.43 3.44 0.22
C PHE A 7 -12.00 3.56 0.76
N ALA A 8 -11.21 2.51 0.63
CA ALA A 8 -9.87 2.43 1.19
C ALA A 8 -8.96 1.54 0.34
N VAL A 9 -7.66 1.85 0.36
CA VAL A 9 -6.60 0.99 -0.16
C VAL A 9 -5.75 0.48 1.00
N GLY A 10 -5.25 -0.75 0.87
CA GLY A 10 -4.38 -1.40 1.85
C GLY A 10 -3.26 -2.18 1.18
N CYS A 11 -2.08 -2.20 1.79
CA CYS A 11 -0.94 -2.99 1.35
C CYS A 11 -0.16 -3.55 2.52
N ALA A 12 0.31 -4.78 2.36
CA ALA A 12 1.34 -5.38 3.18
C ALA A 12 2.65 -5.44 2.38
N LEU A 13 3.69 -4.83 2.91
CA LEU A 13 5.06 -5.03 2.44
C LEU A 13 5.57 -6.34 3.04
N MET A 14 5.97 -7.26 2.16
CA MET A 14 6.49 -8.56 2.55
C MET A 14 7.85 -8.75 1.89
N GLN A 15 8.77 -9.35 2.62
CA GLN A 15 10.12 -9.68 2.18
C GLN A 15 10.47 -11.10 2.61
N PHE A 16 11.44 -11.69 1.92
CA PHE A 16 11.99 -12.97 2.35
C PHE A 16 13.04 -12.75 3.44
N ASP A 17 12.95 -13.50 4.54
CA ASP A 17 14.01 -13.57 5.55
C ASP A 17 15.20 -14.40 5.04
N ASP A 18 16.28 -14.45 5.82
CA ASP A 18 17.50 -15.21 5.48
C ASP A 18 17.25 -16.72 5.33
N GLU A 19 16.13 -17.22 5.86
CA GLU A 19 15.68 -18.61 5.73
C GLU A 19 14.75 -18.80 4.52
N GLY A 20 14.56 -17.76 3.69
CA GLY A 20 13.72 -17.79 2.50
C GLY A 20 12.21 -17.79 2.78
N ARG A 21 11.78 -17.41 3.99
CA ARG A 21 10.36 -17.34 4.36
C ARG A 21 9.83 -15.93 4.19
N GLU A 22 8.60 -15.83 3.68
CA GLU A 22 7.94 -14.54 3.53
C GLU A 22 7.54 -13.98 4.91
N ARG A 23 8.06 -12.80 5.25
CA ARG A 23 7.78 -12.04 6.47
C ARG A 23 7.15 -10.71 6.11
N VAL A 24 6.20 -10.27 6.93
CA VAL A 24 5.60 -8.95 6.75
C VAL A 24 6.49 -7.92 7.44
N GLU A 25 6.97 -6.96 6.66
CA GLU A 25 7.78 -5.82 7.13
C GLU A 25 6.89 -4.69 7.63
N SER A 26 5.80 -4.37 6.91
CA SER A 26 4.87 -3.32 7.31
C SER A 26 3.47 -3.49 6.72
N TYR A 27 2.49 -2.95 7.43
CA TYR A 27 1.11 -2.79 6.97
C TYR A 27 0.84 -1.31 6.75
N GLN A 28 0.21 -0.98 5.63
CA GLN A 28 -0.24 0.36 5.33
C GLN A 28 -1.65 0.36 4.78
N SER A 29 -2.43 1.33 5.21
CA SER A 29 -3.76 1.55 4.68
C SER A 29 -4.09 3.04 4.71
N ARG A 30 -4.97 3.46 3.80
CA ARG A 30 -5.55 4.80 3.84
C ARG A 30 -6.94 4.81 3.23
N GLN A 31 -7.74 5.79 3.64
CA GLN A 31 -8.98 6.10 2.96
C GLN A 31 -8.70 6.77 1.61
N ILE A 32 -9.52 6.42 0.63
CA ILE A 32 -9.51 6.99 -0.71
C ILE A 32 -10.30 8.30 -0.66
N ASN A 33 -9.71 9.38 -1.18
CA ASN A 33 -10.38 10.67 -1.23
C ASN A 33 -11.50 10.67 -2.30
N PRO A 34 -12.45 11.61 -2.28
CA PRO A 34 -13.58 11.60 -3.21
C PRO A 34 -13.20 11.60 -4.70
N ALA A 35 -12.06 12.20 -5.07
CA ALA A 35 -11.58 12.21 -6.44
C ALA A 35 -11.05 10.83 -6.86
N GLU A 36 -10.30 10.17 -5.98
CA GLU A 36 -9.71 8.85 -6.18
C GLU A 36 -10.76 7.72 -6.20
N ARG A 37 -11.94 7.93 -5.61
CA ARG A 37 -13.05 6.95 -5.67
C ARG A 37 -13.54 6.68 -7.09
N ASN A 38 -13.43 7.69 -7.95
CA ASN A 38 -13.86 7.61 -9.35
C ASN A 38 -12.83 6.90 -10.25
N TYR A 39 -11.66 6.51 -9.71
CA TYR A 39 -10.66 5.80 -10.48
C TYR A 39 -11.14 4.38 -10.83
N PRO A 40 -10.82 3.89 -12.04
CA PRO A 40 -10.98 2.49 -12.39
C PRO A 40 -10.26 1.57 -11.39
N VAL A 41 -10.71 0.31 -11.27
CA VAL A 41 -10.15 -0.64 -10.30
C VAL A 41 -8.64 -0.85 -10.47
N HIS A 42 -8.16 -0.81 -11.72
CA HIS A 42 -6.74 -0.94 -12.06
C HIS A 42 -5.91 0.24 -11.52
N ASP A 43 -6.43 1.45 -11.60
CA ASP A 43 -5.77 2.67 -11.13
C ASP A 43 -5.76 2.73 -9.60
N LYS A 44 -6.84 2.27 -8.95
CA LYS A 44 -6.88 2.10 -7.47
C LYS A 44 -5.81 1.12 -6.99
N ALA A 45 -5.59 0.03 -7.72
CA ALA A 45 -4.52 -0.92 -7.41
C ALA A 45 -3.12 -0.31 -7.63
N LEU A 46 -2.95 0.49 -8.68
CA LEU A 46 -1.70 1.19 -8.95
C LEU A 46 -1.37 2.21 -7.86
N LEU A 47 -2.39 2.92 -7.39
CA LEU A 47 -2.31 3.83 -6.25
C LEU A 47 -1.83 3.09 -5.00
N ALA A 48 -2.44 1.94 -4.68
CA ALA A 48 -2.01 1.11 -3.55
C ALA A 48 -0.51 0.72 -3.67
N MET A 49 -0.06 0.30 -4.86
CA MET A 49 1.34 -0.01 -5.10
C MET A 49 2.27 1.19 -4.94
N GLN A 50 1.89 2.38 -5.43
CA GLN A 50 2.67 3.61 -5.26
C GLN A 50 2.95 3.89 -3.78
N TYR A 51 1.95 3.73 -2.92
CA TYR A 51 2.11 3.92 -1.47
C TYR A 51 3.05 2.88 -0.85
N LYS A 52 2.92 1.60 -1.24
CA LYS A 52 3.80 0.53 -0.77
C LYS A 52 5.27 0.80 -1.07
N PHE A 53 5.58 1.19 -2.31
CA PHE A 53 6.96 1.43 -2.74
C PHE A 53 7.52 2.75 -2.22
N ARG A 54 6.67 3.77 -2.03
CA ARG A 54 7.11 5.06 -1.50
C ARG A 54 7.72 4.91 -0.12
N VAL A 55 7.06 4.20 0.80
CA VAL A 55 7.60 4.00 2.16
C VAL A 55 8.81 3.08 2.15
N TYR A 56 8.81 2.05 1.30
CA TYR A 56 9.94 1.13 1.22
C TYR A 56 11.21 1.78 0.65
N LEU A 57 11.09 2.60 -0.39
CA LEU A 57 12.23 3.19 -1.09
C LEU A 57 12.69 4.53 -0.51
N LEU A 58 11.78 5.33 0.08
CA LEU A 58 12.10 6.66 0.63
C LEU A 58 12.21 6.70 2.15
N GLY A 59 11.98 5.56 2.84
CA GLY A 59 11.94 5.49 4.30
C GLY A 59 10.66 6.09 4.89
N GLU A 60 10.40 5.79 6.17
CA GLU A 60 9.19 6.22 6.89
C GLU A 60 9.10 7.75 6.99
N GLN A 61 8.43 8.40 6.04
CA GLN A 61 7.62 9.57 6.38
C GLN A 61 6.26 9.06 6.86
N THR A 62 6.13 8.95 8.17
CA THR A 62 4.85 8.77 8.85
C THR A 62 3.93 9.93 8.48
N PHE A 63 2.95 9.66 7.64
CA PHE A 63 1.80 10.56 7.48
C PHE A 63 0.90 10.33 8.67
N ALA A 64 1.18 11.05 9.77
CA ALA A 64 0.19 11.27 10.80
C ALA A 64 -0.98 12.03 10.17
N VAL A 65 -2.14 11.36 10.10
CA VAL A 65 -3.44 11.98 9.80
C VAL A 65 -3.99 12.58 11.08
#